data_AF-A0A9Q4B7I0-F1
#
_entry.id   AF-A0A9Q4B7I0-F1
#
_cell.length_a   1.000
_cell.length_b   1.000
_cell.length_c   1.000
_cell.angle_alpha   90.00
_cell.angle_beta   90.00
_cell.angle_gamma   90.00
#
_symmetry.space_group_name_H-M   'P 1'
#
loop_
_entity.id
_entity.type
_entity.pdbx_description
1 polymer ?
#
loop_
_entity_poly.entity_id
_entity_poly.type
_entity_poly.pdbx_seq_one_letter_code
_entity_poly.pdbx_strand_id
1 'polypeptide(L)'
;MQPRINDKVGYSLIHTFICNKLSDRAKGKLHYQLWQNNEDQSFGVALSKNESSGGFSAEMIKVQDIIELLGKLYRDGKPFHATALKELFMGKSVNNPSFLAAMLFDQQLLRLHPNVARLLEVEEDFELWPIGLESHLKSEANTESSTVEATTATKSQKKRQNKTVDKISMENVAEDDGHEIHPE
;
A
#
# COMPACT_ATOMS: atom_id res chain seq x y z
N MET A 1 16.70 9.61 -2.72
CA MET A 1 15.60 9.85 -1.75
C MET A 1 14.53 10.66 -2.46
N GLN A 2 13.24 10.50 -2.14
CA GLN A 2 12.24 11.51 -2.53
C GLN A 2 12.57 12.83 -1.82
N PRO A 3 12.28 14.01 -2.43
CA PRO A 3 12.36 15.26 -1.70
C PRO A 3 11.38 15.24 -0.53
N ARG A 4 11.78 15.78 0.64
CA ARG A 4 10.81 16.09 1.70
C ARG A 4 9.97 17.25 1.21
N ILE A 5 8.73 16.95 0.82
CA ILE A 5 7.73 17.98 0.55
C ILE A 5 7.24 18.46 1.93
N ASN A 6 7.44 19.74 2.24
CA ASN A 6 7.04 20.33 3.51
C ASN A 6 5.57 20.78 3.50
N ASP A 7 4.73 20.12 2.69
CA ASP A 7 3.31 20.40 2.48
C ASP A 7 2.41 19.99 3.66
N LYS A 8 2.99 19.33 4.67
CA LYS A 8 2.31 18.88 5.91
C LYS A 8 2.67 19.76 7.12
N VAL A 9 3.44 20.83 6.91
CA VAL A 9 3.64 21.86 7.94
C VAL A 9 2.29 22.55 8.18
N GLY A 10 1.86 22.60 9.44
CA GLY A 10 0.53 23.07 9.81
C GLY A 10 -0.58 22.00 9.70
N TYR A 11 -0.27 20.74 9.41
CA TYR A 11 -1.24 19.65 9.38
C TYR A 11 -0.99 18.61 10.48
N SER A 12 -2.06 18.06 11.04
CA SER A 12 -2.05 16.89 11.91
C SER A 12 -2.43 15.63 11.12
N LEU A 13 -1.76 14.51 11.40
CA LEU A 13 -2.14 13.20 10.86
C LEU A 13 -3.38 12.71 11.62
N ILE A 14 -4.44 12.33 10.90
CA ILE A 14 -5.68 11.82 11.48
C ILE A 14 -5.74 10.30 11.36
N HIS A 15 -5.39 9.73 10.21
CA HIS A 15 -5.47 8.29 9.99
C HIS A 15 -4.53 7.79 8.88
N THR A 16 -4.15 6.51 8.94
CA THR A 16 -3.39 5.83 7.86
C THR A 16 -4.17 4.60 7.37
N PHE A 17 -4.60 4.64 6.11
CA PHE A 17 -5.40 3.61 5.45
C PHE A 17 -4.53 2.68 4.59
N ILE A 18 -5.03 1.48 4.27
CA ILE A 18 -4.35 0.46 3.47
C ILE A 18 -5.31 -0.15 2.43
N CYS A 19 -5.15 0.19 1.15
CA CYS A 19 -6.06 -0.24 0.08
C CYS A 19 -5.45 -1.20 -0.95
N ASN A 20 -6.32 -1.82 -1.74
CA ASN A 20 -5.94 -2.54 -2.95
C ASN A 20 -5.56 -1.57 -4.08
N LYS A 21 -4.92 -2.08 -5.13
CA LYS A 21 -4.70 -1.35 -6.39
C LYS A 21 -5.84 -1.68 -7.36
N LEU A 22 -6.26 -0.73 -8.21
CA LEU A 22 -7.34 -0.88 -9.21
C LEU A 22 -7.20 -2.02 -10.24
N SER A 23 -6.06 -2.71 -10.28
CA SER A 23 -5.81 -3.80 -11.22
C SER A 23 -5.54 -5.07 -10.42
N ASP A 24 -6.38 -6.09 -10.57
CA ASP A 24 -6.29 -7.38 -9.86
C ASP A 24 -4.94 -8.07 -10.04
N ARG A 25 -4.28 -7.80 -11.17
CA ARG A 25 -2.93 -8.30 -11.51
C ARG A 25 -1.78 -7.60 -10.76
N ALA A 26 -2.06 -6.51 -10.04
CA ALA A 26 -1.06 -5.72 -9.33
C ALA A 26 -0.85 -6.23 -7.90
N LYS A 27 0.40 -6.44 -7.50
CA LYS A 27 0.77 -7.01 -6.20
C LYS A 27 1.03 -5.91 -5.15
N GLY A 28 0.80 -6.25 -3.88
CA GLY A 28 1.06 -5.39 -2.72
C GLY A 28 0.08 -4.22 -2.57
N LYS A 29 -0.16 -3.77 -1.34
CA LYS A 29 -1.10 -2.68 -1.04
C LYS A 29 -0.54 -1.31 -1.43
N LEU A 30 -1.43 -0.32 -1.43
CA LEU A 30 -1.07 1.09 -1.28
C LEU A 30 -1.43 1.51 0.14
N HIS A 31 -0.64 2.41 0.74
CA HIS A 31 -0.97 3.07 1.99
C HIS A 31 -1.13 4.55 1.72
N TYR A 32 -2.13 5.17 2.33
CA TYR A 32 -2.42 6.59 2.22
C TYR A 32 -2.84 7.16 3.57
N GLN A 33 -2.80 8.47 3.70
CA GLN A 33 -2.99 9.16 4.97
C GLN A 33 -3.99 10.30 4.82
N LEU A 34 -4.90 10.41 5.78
CA LEU A 34 -5.77 11.56 5.99
C LEU A 34 -5.08 12.52 6.96
N TRP A 35 -5.00 13.78 6.56
CA TRP A 35 -4.44 14.87 7.32
C TRP A 35 -5.47 15.99 7.47
N GLN A 36 -5.42 16.73 8.57
CA GLN A 36 -6.26 17.90 8.80
C GLN A 36 -5.37 19.14 9.01
N ASN A 37 -5.73 20.26 8.38
CA ASN A 37 -5.07 21.55 8.59
C ASN A 37 -5.42 22.09 9.99
N ASN A 38 -4.42 22.49 10.75
CA ASN A 38 -4.59 22.98 12.12
C ASN A 38 -5.22 24.37 12.19
N GLU A 39 -5.17 25.17 11.12
CA GLU A 39 -5.72 26.54 11.07
C GLU A 39 -7.17 26.58 10.57
N ASP A 40 -7.44 26.02 9.38
CA ASP A 40 -8.76 26.08 8.73
C ASP A 40 -9.59 24.78 8.86
N GLN A 41 -9.07 23.77 9.56
CA GLN A 41 -9.68 22.45 9.77
C GLN A 41 -9.96 21.63 8.49
N SER A 42 -9.49 22.08 7.32
CA SER A 42 -9.70 21.37 6.04
C SER A 42 -8.90 20.08 5.93
N PHE A 43 -9.44 19.10 5.20
CA PHE A 43 -8.81 17.81 4.98
C PHE A 43 -7.91 17.78 3.75
N GLY A 44 -6.80 17.06 3.87
CA GLY A 44 -5.90 16.67 2.78
C GLY A 44 -5.58 15.18 2.83
N VAL A 45 -5.28 14.59 1.67
CA VAL A 45 -4.83 13.21 1.54
C VAL A 45 -3.45 13.12 0.90
N ALA A 46 -2.63 12.17 1.35
CA ALA A 46 -1.31 11.92 0.79
C ALA A 46 -1.03 10.41 0.67
N LEU A 47 -0.43 9.99 -0.44
CA LEU A 47 0.12 8.63 -0.57
C LEU A 47 1.34 8.49 0.34
N SER A 48 1.40 7.43 1.16
CA SER A 48 2.48 7.25 2.15
C SER A 48 3.38 6.04 1.86
N LYS A 49 2.86 4.97 1.24
CA LYS A 49 3.63 3.76 0.89
C LYS A 49 3.07 3.06 -0.35
N ASN A 50 3.97 2.46 -1.12
CA ASN A 50 3.65 1.43 -2.11
C ASN A 50 4.41 0.16 -1.73
N GLU A 51 3.74 -0.99 -1.66
CA GLU A 51 4.36 -2.27 -1.30
C GLU A 51 4.95 -3.05 -2.48
N SER A 52 4.78 -2.55 -3.70
CA SER A 52 5.50 -3.03 -4.88
C SER A 52 6.58 -2.05 -5.32
N SER A 53 7.32 -2.42 -6.36
CA SER A 53 8.03 -1.43 -7.18
C SER A 53 7.06 -0.39 -7.78
N GLY A 54 7.63 0.73 -8.24
CA GLY A 54 6.89 1.86 -8.81
C GLY A 54 6.92 3.07 -7.87
N GLY A 55 7.53 4.17 -8.33
CA GLY A 55 7.56 5.42 -7.57
C GLY A 55 6.20 6.10 -7.53
N PHE A 56 5.97 6.90 -6.49
CA PHE A 56 4.83 7.78 -6.31
C PHE A 56 5.32 9.13 -5.76
N SER A 57 4.44 10.11 -5.68
CA SER A 57 4.68 11.34 -4.93
C SER A 57 3.92 11.30 -3.62
N ALA A 58 4.58 11.65 -2.52
CA ALA A 58 3.98 11.73 -1.20
C ALA A 58 3.39 13.13 -0.93
N GLU A 59 2.92 13.81 -1.98
CA GLU A 59 2.39 15.16 -1.89
C GLU A 59 0.98 15.19 -1.29
N MET A 60 0.65 16.28 -0.62
CA MET A 60 -0.68 16.56 -0.08
C MET A 60 -1.60 17.07 -1.20
N ILE A 61 -2.74 16.41 -1.35
CA ILE A 61 -3.83 16.83 -2.24
C ILE A 61 -4.99 17.24 -1.33
N LYS A 62 -5.56 18.44 -1.52
CA LYS A 62 -6.72 18.85 -0.71
C LYS A 62 -7.94 18.03 -1.10
N VAL A 63 -8.75 17.67 -0.11
CA VAL A 63 -10.05 17.03 -0.35
C VAL A 63 -10.95 17.93 -1.20
N GLN A 64 -10.89 19.25 -1.01
CA GLN A 64 -11.68 20.20 -1.81
C GLN A 64 -11.31 20.17 -3.31
N ASP A 65 -10.03 20.05 -3.65
CA ASP A 65 -9.55 20.00 -5.04
C ASP A 65 -10.01 18.70 -5.73
N ILE A 66 -10.01 17.58 -4.97
CA ILE A 66 -10.57 16.30 -5.39
C ILE A 66 -12.08 16.44 -5.67
N ILE A 67 -12.84 17.00 -4.74
CA ILE A 67 -14.30 17.21 -4.90
C ILE A 67 -14.60 18.10 -6.12
N GLU A 68 -13.84 19.17 -6.36
CA GLU A 68 -14.06 20.02 -7.54
C GLU A 68 -13.79 19.27 -8.85
N LEU A 69 -12.77 18.41 -8.90
CA LEU A 69 -12.50 17.58 -10.09
C LEU A 69 -13.55 16.48 -10.27
N LEU A 70 -13.95 15.77 -9.21
CA LEU A 70 -15.02 14.78 -9.27
C LEU A 70 -16.34 15.41 -9.74
N GLY A 71 -16.68 16.61 -9.25
CA GLY A 71 -17.83 17.38 -9.70
C GLY A 71 -17.74 17.89 -11.14
N LYS A 72 -16.56 17.99 -11.75
CA LYS A 72 -16.41 18.22 -13.20
C LYS A 72 -16.66 16.93 -13.99
N LEU A 73 -16.06 15.81 -13.54
CA LEU A 73 -16.16 14.50 -14.21
C LEU A 73 -17.58 13.93 -14.16
N TYR A 74 -18.27 14.03 -13.01
CA TYR A 74 -19.67 13.64 -12.84
C TYR A 74 -20.59 14.40 -13.80
N ARG A 75 -20.44 15.72 -13.91
CA ARG A 75 -21.22 16.56 -14.84
C ARG A 75 -20.93 16.31 -16.33
N ASP A 76 -19.74 15.81 -16.67
CA ASP A 76 -19.44 15.40 -18.05
C ASP A 76 -20.11 14.06 -18.44
N GLY A 77 -20.50 13.26 -17.44
CA GLY A 77 -21.30 12.04 -17.58
C GLY A 77 -20.60 10.88 -18.32
N LYS A 78 -19.28 10.98 -18.55
CA LYS A 78 -18.52 10.00 -19.34
C LYS A 78 -17.59 9.18 -18.44
N PRO A 79 -17.56 7.84 -18.61
CA PRO A 79 -16.57 7.01 -17.95
C PRO A 79 -15.14 7.40 -18.37
N PHE A 80 -14.24 7.55 -17.40
CA PHE A 80 -12.92 8.15 -17.60
C PHE A 80 -11.77 7.22 -17.18
N HIS A 81 -10.58 7.41 -17.74
CA HIS A 81 -9.36 6.77 -17.24
C HIS A 81 -8.77 7.56 -16.07
N ALA A 82 -8.16 6.86 -15.12
CA ALA A 82 -7.51 7.45 -13.94
C ALA A 82 -6.53 8.60 -14.25
N THR A 83 -5.99 8.68 -15.47
CA THR A 83 -5.18 9.80 -15.98
C THR A 83 -5.88 11.17 -15.93
N ALA A 84 -7.22 11.23 -15.82
CA ALA A 84 -7.95 12.47 -15.56
C ALA A 84 -7.53 13.12 -14.23
N LEU A 85 -7.21 12.31 -13.21
CA LEU A 85 -6.77 12.78 -11.89
C LEU A 85 -5.35 13.34 -11.87
N LYS A 86 -4.69 13.46 -13.02
CA LYS A 86 -3.30 13.94 -13.13
C LYS A 86 -3.15 15.41 -12.74
N GLU A 87 -4.18 16.24 -12.93
CA GLU A 87 -4.10 17.68 -12.58
C GLU A 87 -3.99 17.94 -11.07
N LEU A 88 -4.37 16.96 -10.23
CA LEU A 88 -4.21 17.01 -8.77
C LEU A 88 -2.75 16.77 -8.30
N PHE A 89 -1.78 16.61 -9.22
CA PHE A 89 -0.39 16.30 -8.90
C PHE A 89 0.59 17.26 -9.57
N MET A 90 1.45 17.89 -8.76
CA MET A 90 2.71 18.50 -9.22
C MET A 90 3.77 17.41 -9.51
N GLY A 91 3.72 16.29 -8.78
CA GLY A 91 4.66 15.18 -8.89
C GLY A 91 4.55 14.39 -10.19
N LYS A 92 5.70 14.24 -10.87
CA LYS A 92 5.79 13.66 -12.23
C LYS A 92 5.69 12.12 -12.31
N SER A 93 5.19 11.41 -11.29
CA SER A 93 5.08 9.95 -11.37
C SER A 93 3.87 9.53 -12.20
N VAL A 94 4.11 8.68 -13.20
CA VAL A 94 3.05 8.08 -14.03
C VAL A 94 2.07 7.19 -13.25
N ASN A 95 2.46 6.72 -12.06
CA ASN A 95 1.60 5.89 -11.21
C ASN A 95 0.59 6.71 -10.38
N ASN A 96 0.92 7.98 -10.08
CA ASN A 96 0.15 8.85 -9.18
C ASN A 96 -1.37 8.84 -9.47
N PRO A 97 -1.85 9.04 -10.72
CA PRO A 97 -3.29 9.12 -10.97
C PRO A 97 -3.99 7.77 -10.75
N SER A 98 -3.31 6.65 -11.07
CA SER A 98 -3.83 5.30 -10.84
C SER A 98 -3.82 4.87 -9.37
N PHE A 99 -2.90 5.41 -8.58
CA PHE A 99 -2.83 5.17 -7.14
C PHE A 99 -3.86 6.01 -6.39
N LEU A 100 -4.09 7.26 -6.80
CA LEU A 100 -5.19 8.07 -6.28
C LEU A 100 -6.55 7.49 -6.67
N ALA A 101 -6.75 7.07 -7.92
CA ALA A 101 -8.00 6.43 -8.31
C ALA A 101 -8.29 5.13 -7.51
N ALA A 102 -7.26 4.41 -7.07
CA ALA A 102 -7.41 3.27 -6.16
C ALA A 102 -7.81 3.70 -4.74
N MET A 103 -7.27 4.82 -4.24
CA MET A 103 -7.67 5.43 -2.97
C MET A 103 -9.13 5.92 -3.01
N LEU A 104 -9.55 6.60 -4.08
CA LEU A 104 -10.91 7.12 -4.23
C LEU A 104 -11.95 5.99 -4.43
N PHE A 105 -11.57 4.88 -5.07
CA PHE A 105 -12.38 3.66 -5.15
C PHE A 105 -12.52 2.97 -3.79
N ASP A 106 -11.44 2.88 -3.01
CA ASP A 106 -11.44 2.35 -1.64
C ASP A 106 -12.31 3.20 -0.69
N GLN A 107 -12.35 4.52 -0.92
CA GLN A 107 -13.24 5.49 -0.25
C GLN A 107 -14.65 5.57 -0.86
N GLN A 108 -15.03 4.66 -1.78
CA GLN A 108 -16.38 4.54 -2.37
C GLN A 108 -16.85 5.77 -3.18
N LEU A 109 -15.92 6.58 -3.69
CA LEU A 109 -16.19 7.77 -4.50
C LEU A 109 -16.20 7.47 -6.01
N LEU A 110 -15.58 6.35 -6.38
CA LEU A 110 -15.46 5.88 -7.76
C LEU A 110 -15.89 4.42 -7.84
N ARG A 111 -16.56 4.07 -8.94
CA ARG A 111 -16.77 2.67 -9.36
C ARG A 111 -16.09 2.38 -10.70
N LEU A 112 -15.92 1.09 -10.99
CA LEU A 112 -15.51 0.63 -12.32
C LEU A 112 -16.73 0.65 -13.26
N HIS A 113 -16.55 1.16 -14.48
CA HIS A 113 -17.61 1.12 -15.50
C HIS A 113 -17.89 -0.34 -15.92
N PRO A 114 -19.15 -0.82 -15.87
CA PRO A 114 -19.47 -2.25 -15.96
C PRO A 114 -19.08 -2.91 -17.28
N ASN A 115 -19.06 -2.17 -18.40
CA ASN A 115 -18.87 -2.75 -19.75
C ASN A 115 -17.44 -2.57 -20.32
N VAL A 116 -16.57 -1.80 -19.67
CA VAL A 116 -15.25 -1.41 -20.19
C VAL A 116 -14.22 -1.37 -19.08
N ALA A 117 -13.36 -2.39 -19.06
CA ALA A 117 -12.33 -2.53 -18.04
C ALA A 117 -11.41 -1.30 -17.94
N ARG A 118 -11.18 -0.83 -16.70
CA ARG A 118 -10.33 0.33 -16.36
C ARG A 118 -10.85 1.71 -16.80
N LEU A 119 -12.12 1.82 -17.17
CA LEU A 119 -12.85 3.10 -17.07
C LEU A 119 -13.51 3.18 -15.68
N LEU A 120 -13.61 4.41 -15.18
CA LEU A 120 -14.12 4.77 -13.88
C LEU A 120 -15.34 5.69 -14.05
N GLU A 121 -16.28 5.62 -13.12
CA GLU A 121 -17.37 6.59 -12.96
C GLU A 121 -17.29 7.18 -11.55
N VAL A 122 -17.78 8.42 -11.37
CA VAL A 122 -17.95 9.04 -10.05
C VAL A 122 -19.27 8.57 -9.46
N GLU A 123 -19.28 8.19 -8.19
CA GLU A 123 -20.51 7.82 -7.47
C GLU A 123 -21.34 9.06 -7.09
N GLU A 124 -22.66 8.90 -6.95
CA GLU A 124 -23.59 10.02 -6.81
C GLU A 124 -23.38 10.82 -5.51
N ASP A 125 -23.11 10.14 -4.39
CA ASP A 125 -22.92 10.73 -3.05
C ASP A 125 -21.50 11.29 -2.80
N PHE A 126 -20.66 11.46 -3.83
CA PHE A 126 -19.24 11.86 -3.65
C PHE A 126 -19.04 13.17 -2.87
N GLU A 127 -20.00 14.11 -2.95
CA GLU A 127 -19.97 15.39 -2.22
C GLU A 127 -20.09 15.23 -0.69
N LEU A 128 -20.61 14.09 -0.21
CA LEU A 128 -20.73 13.78 1.23
C LEU A 128 -19.43 13.29 1.87
N TRP A 129 -18.42 12.95 1.05
CA TRP A 129 -17.14 12.40 1.53
C TRP A 129 -16.45 13.23 2.63
N PRO A 130 -16.35 14.58 2.56
CA PRO A 130 -15.68 15.37 3.58
C PRO A 130 -16.33 15.25 4.96
N ILE A 131 -17.66 15.05 5.01
CA ILE A 131 -18.43 14.83 6.24
C ILE A 131 -18.13 13.42 6.78
N GLY A 132 -18.01 12.42 5.91
CA GLY A 132 -17.60 11.07 6.28
C GLY A 132 -16.21 11.02 6.93
N LEU A 133 -15.27 11.85 6.47
CA LEU A 133 -13.91 11.94 7.02
C LEU A 133 -13.87 12.40 8.49
N GLU A 134 -14.85 13.18 8.96
CA GLU A 134 -14.96 13.60 10.36
C GLU A 134 -15.06 12.43 11.35
N SER A 135 -15.53 11.26 10.89
CA SER A 135 -15.62 10.06 11.73
C SER A 135 -14.25 9.59 12.24
N HIS A 136 -13.18 9.83 11.48
CA HIS A 136 -11.82 9.45 11.85
C HIS A 136 -11.17 10.37 12.89
N LEU A 137 -11.68 11.60 13.11
CA LEU A 137 -11.15 12.55 14.10
C LEU A 137 -11.22 12.02 15.55
N LYS A 138 -11.98 10.95 15.80
CA LYS A 138 -12.32 10.47 17.15
C LYS A 138 -11.61 9.16 17.55
N SER A 139 -10.82 8.52 16.67
CA SER A 139 -10.17 7.23 16.99
C SER A 139 -8.87 7.37 17.80
N GLU A 140 -8.09 8.43 17.56
CA GLU A 140 -6.70 8.52 18.07
C GLU A 140 -6.60 8.86 19.57
N ALA A 141 -7.71 9.23 20.23
CA ALA A 141 -7.74 9.68 21.62
C ALA A 141 -7.48 8.59 22.68
N ASN A 142 -7.11 7.36 22.29
CA ASN A 142 -6.96 6.22 23.21
C ASN A 142 -5.86 5.22 22.76
N THR A 143 -4.69 5.70 22.31
CA THR A 143 -3.58 4.80 21.90
C THR A 143 -2.20 5.22 22.42
N GLU A 144 -2.14 5.96 23.55
CA GLU A 144 -0.90 6.16 24.32
C GLU A 144 -1.08 5.89 25.83
N SER A 145 -1.06 4.61 26.24
CA SER A 145 -0.35 4.18 27.46
C SER A 145 -0.34 2.65 27.64
N SER A 146 0.84 2.04 27.47
CA SER A 146 1.20 0.74 28.08
C SER A 146 2.71 0.55 28.00
N THR A 147 3.42 1.08 29.00
CA THR A 147 4.85 0.87 29.21
C THR A 147 5.16 -0.57 29.60
N VAL A 148 6.28 -1.11 29.12
CA VAL A 148 7.37 -1.62 29.98
C VAL A 148 8.68 -1.71 29.21
N GLU A 149 9.77 -1.30 29.85
CA GLU A 149 11.14 -1.53 29.39
C GLU A 149 11.59 -2.96 29.73
N ALA A 150 12.42 -3.57 28.89
CA ALA A 150 13.16 -4.79 29.23
C ALA A 150 14.48 -4.87 28.45
N THR A 151 15.56 -4.33 29.03
CA THR A 151 16.91 -4.32 28.45
C THR A 151 17.70 -5.61 28.71
N THR A 152 18.68 -5.87 27.85
CA THR A 152 19.86 -6.75 28.06
C THR A 152 19.68 -8.26 28.34
N ALA A 153 19.91 -9.05 27.29
CA ALA A 153 20.81 -10.22 27.18
C ALA A 153 20.97 -11.27 28.31
N THR A 154 21.00 -12.56 27.93
CA THR A 154 22.11 -13.52 28.19
C THR A 154 21.91 -14.89 27.49
N LYS A 155 23.00 -15.57 27.09
CA LYS A 155 23.00 -16.96 26.55
C LYS A 155 23.39 -18.01 27.61
N SER A 156 22.65 -19.12 27.71
CA SER A 156 23.12 -20.46 28.17
C SER A 156 22.04 -21.51 27.83
N GLN A 157 22.31 -22.73 27.31
CA GLN A 157 23.18 -23.83 27.78
C GLN A 157 22.75 -24.45 29.12
N LYS A 158 22.96 -25.75 29.42
CA LYS A 158 23.83 -26.75 28.77
C LYS A 158 23.00 -27.76 27.92
N LYS A 159 22.90 -29.11 28.01
CA LYS A 159 23.47 -30.21 28.85
C LYS A 159 23.79 -31.44 27.95
N ARG A 160 23.55 -32.70 28.38
CA ARG A 160 24.12 -34.03 27.96
C ARG A 160 23.26 -35.19 28.60
N GLN A 161 23.35 -36.51 28.32
CA GLN A 161 24.39 -37.43 27.76
C GLN A 161 23.77 -38.82 27.40
N ASN A 162 24.27 -39.66 26.47
CA ASN A 162 25.41 -40.63 26.55
C ASN A 162 25.67 -41.26 25.13
N LYS A 163 26.89 -41.57 24.66
CA LYS A 163 27.87 -42.66 24.99
C LYS A 163 27.39 -44.06 24.52
N THR A 164 28.13 -44.94 23.79
CA THR A 164 29.56 -45.01 23.37
C THR A 164 29.80 -46.05 22.23
N VAL A 165 30.90 -45.93 21.44
CA VAL A 165 31.72 -47.04 20.84
C VAL A 165 31.11 -47.83 19.64
N ASP A 166 31.82 -48.34 18.60
CA ASP A 166 33.26 -48.35 18.22
C ASP A 166 33.52 -48.60 16.69
N LYS A 167 34.80 -48.50 16.25
CA LYS A 167 35.52 -49.12 15.09
C LYS A 167 35.01 -49.11 13.62
N ILE A 168 35.69 -48.32 12.77
CA ILE A 168 36.70 -48.73 11.73
C ILE A 168 36.46 -50.11 11.04
N SER A 169 36.28 -50.25 9.71
CA SER A 169 37.35 -50.20 8.69
C SER A 169 36.90 -50.39 7.20
N MET A 170 37.79 -50.00 6.27
CA MET A 170 38.08 -50.55 4.91
C MET A 170 37.13 -50.35 3.69
N GLU A 171 37.79 -50.20 2.52
CA GLU A 171 37.21 -50.07 1.17
C GLU A 171 36.79 -51.41 0.53
N ASN A 172 36.10 -51.36 -0.62
CA ASN A 172 36.56 -51.99 -1.87
C ASN A 172 35.88 -51.38 -3.13
N VAL A 173 36.38 -51.74 -4.31
CA VAL A 173 36.08 -51.15 -5.65
C VAL A 173 35.68 -52.29 -6.64
N ALA A 174 35.32 -51.93 -7.89
CA ALA A 174 34.82 -52.77 -9.01
C ALA A 174 33.27 -52.98 -9.01
N GLU A 175 32.51 -52.85 -10.11
CA GLU A 175 32.67 -53.29 -11.53
C GLU A 175 32.58 -54.82 -11.71
N ASP A 176 32.08 -55.42 -12.80
CA ASP A 176 30.92 -55.15 -13.71
C ASP A 176 30.69 -56.46 -14.53
N ASP A 177 29.87 -56.63 -15.60
CA ASP A 177 29.05 -55.75 -16.43
C ASP A 177 27.72 -56.42 -16.88
N GLY A 178 26.94 -55.73 -17.74
CA GLY A 178 26.28 -56.40 -18.88
C GLY A 178 24.75 -56.48 -18.89
N HIS A 179 24.10 -56.61 -20.06
CA HIS A 179 24.65 -56.60 -21.43
C HIS A 179 23.51 -56.39 -22.48
N GLU A 180 23.83 -55.74 -23.63
CA GLU A 180 23.29 -56.04 -24.99
C GLU A 180 21.76 -55.86 -25.34
N ILE A 181 21.26 -55.62 -26.58
CA ILE A 181 21.80 -55.43 -27.97
C ILE A 181 21.07 -54.25 -28.69
N HIS A 182 21.77 -53.63 -29.66
CA HIS A 182 21.38 -52.91 -30.91
C HIS A 182 20.14 -53.42 -31.72
N PRO A 183 19.78 -52.91 -32.94
CA PRO A 183 20.36 -51.81 -33.77
C PRO A 183 19.36 -50.77 -34.37
N GLU A 184 19.89 -49.63 -34.83
CA GLU A 184 20.01 -49.28 -36.27
C GLU A 184 21.22 -48.35 -36.50
#